data_AF-A0A3M2BR38-F1
#
_entry.id   AF-A0A3M2BR38-F1
#
_cell.length_a   1.000
_cell.length_b   1.000
_cell.length_c   1.000
_cell.angle_alpha   90.00
_cell.angle_beta   90.00
_cell.angle_gamma   90.00
#
_symmetry.space_group_name_H-M   'P 1'
#
loop_
_entity.id
_entity.type
_entity.pdbx_description
1 polymer ?
#
loop_
_entity_poly.entity_id
_entity_poly.type
_entity_poly.pdbx_seq_one_letter_code
_entity_poly.pdbx_strand_id
1 'polypeptide(L)'
;PASPPPPAGALLDVVVASGEGWVEVRLVADGQLLYSHLSLVDPPRFAVDLRGVINRVAQSSLPAGGELVERVRVAQFTRRPPVTRVVLDLHRGDLEPRIEEIAGGLLIRVVAR
;
A
#
# COMPACT_ATOMS: atom_id res chain seq x y z
N PRO A 1 -10.49 15.00 24.84
CA PRO A 1 -10.01 13.98 23.88
C PRO A 1 -9.90 14.63 22.50
N ALA A 2 -8.90 14.29 21.69
CA ALA A 2 -8.81 14.80 20.32
C ALA A 2 -9.86 14.13 19.42
N SER A 3 -10.48 14.87 18.50
CA SER A 3 -11.38 14.30 17.49
C SER A 3 -10.61 13.34 16.57
N PRO A 4 -11.24 12.26 16.07
CA PRO A 4 -10.60 11.37 15.12
C PRO A 4 -10.21 12.13 13.84
N PRO A 5 -9.12 11.74 13.17
CA PRO A 5 -8.73 12.35 11.90
C PRO A 5 -9.83 12.17 10.84
N PRO A 6 -10.01 13.13 9.92
CA PRO A 6 -10.96 12.99 8.84
C PRO A 6 -10.55 11.85 7.87
N PRO A 7 -11.50 11.22 7.17
CA PRO A 7 -11.18 10.27 6.10
C PRO A 7 -10.34 10.94 5.00
N ALA A 8 -9.37 10.20 4.48
CA ALA A 8 -8.54 10.62 3.36
C ALA A 8 -9.34 10.69 2.04
N GLY A 9 -9.07 11.72 1.23
CA GLY A 9 -9.57 11.86 -0.13
C GLY A 9 -8.49 11.64 -1.20
N ALA A 10 -7.21 11.69 -0.83
CA ALA A 10 -6.10 11.54 -1.76
C ALA A 10 -4.94 10.72 -1.18
N LEU A 11 -4.38 9.85 -2.03
CA LEU A 11 -3.07 9.25 -1.80
C LEU A 11 -2.04 10.19 -2.41
N LEU A 12 -1.20 10.77 -1.56
CA LEU A 12 -0.24 11.81 -1.91
C LEU A 12 1.09 11.22 -2.36
N ASP A 13 1.56 10.19 -1.67
CA ASP A 13 2.85 9.57 -1.95
C ASP A 13 2.89 8.10 -1.53
N VAL A 14 3.83 7.35 -2.12
CA VAL A 14 4.18 5.98 -1.74
C VAL A 14 5.69 5.90 -1.61
N VAL A 15 6.16 5.65 -0.39
CA VAL A 15 7.58 5.53 -0.08
C VAL A 15 7.88 4.07 0.18
N VAL A 16 8.90 3.54 -0.49
CA VAL A 16 9.36 2.17 -0.28
C VAL A 16 10.75 2.20 0.35
N ALA A 17 10.92 1.44 1.42
CA ALA A 17 12.20 1.19 2.06
C ALA A 17 12.41 -0.32 2.17
N SER A 18 13.64 -0.79 2.02
CA SER A 18 13.96 -2.21 2.13
C SER A 18 15.32 -2.39 2.80
N GLY A 19 15.48 -3.56 3.41
CA GLY A 19 16.72 -4.01 4.03
C GLY A 19 16.81 -5.53 4.05
N GLU A 20 17.80 -6.06 4.75
CA GLU A 20 17.97 -7.51 4.87
C GLU A 20 16.77 -8.13 5.58
N GLY A 21 16.02 -8.97 4.86
CA GLY A 21 14.86 -9.68 5.40
C GLY A 21 13.60 -8.85 5.63
N TRP A 22 13.53 -7.60 5.16
CA TRP A 22 12.32 -6.78 5.30
C TRP A 22 12.10 -5.76 4.17
N VAL A 23 10.84 -5.42 3.94
CA VAL A 23 10.38 -4.33 3.08
C VAL A 23 9.27 -3.57 3.81
N GLU A 24 9.36 -2.24 3.81
CA GLU A 24 8.34 -1.32 4.31
C GLU A 24 7.81 -0.47 3.15
N VAL A 25 6.48 -0.39 3.05
CA VAL A 25 5.78 0.47 2.09
C VAL A 25 4.90 1.43 2.87
N ARG A 26 5.26 2.71 2.87
CA ARG A 26 4.49 3.76 3.52
C ARG A 26 3.58 4.45 2.50
N LEU A 27 2.28 4.42 2.76
CA LEU A 27 1.26 5.13 2.00
C LEU A 27 0.97 6.45 2.70
N VAL A 28 1.25 7.58 2.05
CA VAL A 28 1.03 8.93 2.60
C VAL A 28 -0.26 9.50 2.03
N ALA A 29 -1.16 9.93 2.89
CA ALA A 29 -2.48 10.44 2.53
C ALA A 29 -2.80 11.74 3.27
N ASP A 30 -3.86 12.42 2.84
CA ASP A 30 -4.39 13.65 3.45
C ASP A 30 -5.34 13.41 4.64
N GLY A 31 -5.43 12.16 5.13
CA GLY A 31 -6.29 11.77 6.23
C GLY A 31 -6.15 10.28 6.58
N GLN A 32 -7.15 9.74 7.28
CA GLN A 32 -7.22 8.31 7.59
C GLN A 32 -7.71 7.52 6.38
N LEU A 33 -6.96 6.51 5.97
CA LEU A 33 -7.31 5.67 4.83
C LEU A 33 -8.36 4.63 5.23
N LEU A 34 -9.49 4.61 4.54
CA LEU A 34 -10.44 3.49 4.58
C LEU A 34 -9.99 2.45 3.55
N TYR A 35 -9.65 1.24 3.99
CA TYR A 35 -9.04 0.24 3.11
C TYR A 35 -9.63 -1.17 3.25
N SER A 36 -9.41 -1.97 2.22
CA SER A 36 -9.52 -3.43 2.26
C SER A 36 -8.31 -4.02 1.57
N HIS A 37 -7.94 -5.26 1.88
CA HIS A 37 -6.82 -5.94 1.23
C HIS A 37 -7.19 -7.36 0.79
N LEU A 38 -6.42 -7.90 -0.15
CA LEU A 38 -6.54 -9.28 -0.60
C LEU A 38 -5.18 -9.81 -1.09
N SER A 39 -4.95 -11.11 -0.87
CA SER A 39 -3.79 -11.83 -1.39
C SER A 39 -4.18 -12.63 -2.64
N LEU A 40 -3.33 -12.58 -3.67
CA LEU A 40 -3.45 -13.35 -4.91
C LEU A 40 -2.26 -14.31 -4.99
N VAL A 41 -2.49 -15.53 -5.48
CA VAL A 41 -1.49 -16.62 -5.42
C VAL A 41 -0.85 -16.98 -6.78
N ASP A 42 -1.23 -16.32 -7.87
CA ASP A 42 -0.69 -16.60 -9.21
C ASP A 42 -0.78 -15.35 -10.13
N PRO A 43 0.30 -14.55 -10.29
CA PRO A 43 1.49 -14.52 -9.43
C PRO A 43 1.16 -14.00 -8.02
N PRO A 44 2.02 -14.29 -7.01
CA PRO A 44 1.92 -13.78 -5.65
C PRO A 44 1.82 -12.25 -5.58
N ARG A 45 0.70 -11.74 -5.06
CA ARG A 45 0.47 -10.30 -4.92
C ARG A 45 -0.32 -10.00 -3.66
N PHE A 46 -0.02 -8.86 -3.04
CA PHE A 46 -0.85 -8.30 -1.98
C PHE A 46 -1.40 -6.95 -2.44
N ALA A 47 -2.73 -6.88 -2.61
CA ALA A 47 -3.39 -5.67 -3.07
C ALA A 47 -4.15 -4.99 -1.92
N VAL A 48 -4.00 -3.67 -1.82
CA VAL A 48 -4.69 -2.80 -0.88
C VAL A 48 -5.54 -1.79 -1.65
N ASP A 49 -6.85 -1.82 -1.43
CA ASP A 49 -7.82 -0.91 -2.01
C ASP A 49 -8.16 0.21 -1.05
N LEU A 50 -7.89 1.45 -1.47
CA LEU A 50 -8.15 2.68 -0.73
C LEU A 50 -9.47 3.29 -1.23
N ARG A 51 -10.53 3.20 -0.41
CA ARG A 51 -11.90 3.61 -0.77
C ARG A 51 -12.08 5.12 -0.61
N GLY A 52 -12.69 5.76 -1.60
CA GLY A 52 -12.89 7.21 -1.59
C GLY A 52 -11.64 8.00 -2.01
N VAL A 53 -10.56 7.31 -2.38
CA VAL A 53 -9.23 7.92 -2.53
C VAL A 53 -8.86 8.11 -4.00
N ILE A 54 -8.47 9.33 -4.34
CA ILE A 54 -7.89 9.69 -5.63
C ILE A 54 -6.38 9.48 -5.61
N ASN A 55 -5.84 8.84 -6.64
CA ASN A 55 -4.40 8.66 -6.80
C ASN A 55 -3.75 9.97 -7.27
N ARG A 56 -2.86 10.55 -6.46
CA ARG A 56 -2.02 11.70 -6.82
C ARG A 56 -0.52 11.38 -6.83
N VAL A 57 -0.15 10.11 -6.65
CA VAL A 57 1.25 9.68 -6.62
C VAL A 57 1.89 9.91 -7.99
N ALA A 58 3.13 10.41 -7.99
CA ALA A 58 3.84 10.76 -9.23
C ALA A 58 4.26 9.53 -10.06
N GLN A 59 4.61 8.43 -9.39
CA GLN A 59 5.06 7.19 -10.02
C GLN A 59 4.06 6.06 -9.79
N SER A 60 3.66 5.37 -10.87
CA SER A 60 2.73 4.24 -10.80
C SER A 60 3.40 2.90 -10.53
N SER A 61 4.73 2.84 -10.54
CA SER A 61 5.53 1.65 -10.25
C SER A 61 6.83 2.05 -9.57
N LEU A 62 7.04 1.57 -8.35
CA LEU A 62 8.23 1.80 -7.54
C LEU A 62 8.96 0.47 -7.35
N PRO A 63 10.25 0.34 -7.69
CA PRO A 63 11.02 -0.84 -7.33
C PRO A 63 11.12 -0.92 -5.80
N ALA A 64 10.90 -2.11 -5.23
CA ALA A 64 11.06 -2.31 -3.80
C ALA A 64 12.46 -2.84 -3.45
N GLY A 65 13.06 -3.60 -4.38
CA GLY A 65 14.36 -4.23 -4.18
C GLY A 65 14.32 -5.37 -3.15
N GLY A 66 15.41 -6.12 -3.08
CA GLY A 66 15.54 -7.28 -2.19
C GLY A 66 14.78 -8.52 -2.65
N GLU A 67 14.64 -9.49 -1.74
CA GLU A 67 14.16 -10.85 -2.05
C GLU A 67 12.67 -11.07 -1.74
N LEU A 68 11.96 -10.06 -1.21
CA LEU A 68 10.57 -10.21 -0.73
C LEU A 68 9.53 -9.60 -1.66
N VAL A 69 9.78 -8.37 -2.11
CA VAL A 69 8.86 -7.58 -2.94
C VAL A 69 9.61 -7.15 -4.19
N GLU A 70 9.09 -7.49 -5.36
CA GLU A 70 9.68 -7.08 -6.63
C GLU A 70 9.47 -5.57 -6.85
N ARG A 71 8.22 -5.13 -6.71
CA ARG A 71 7.81 -3.74 -6.92
C ARG A 71 6.46 -3.44 -6.27
N VAL A 72 6.22 -2.15 -6.06
CA VAL A 72 4.93 -1.59 -5.63
C VAL A 72 4.29 -0.86 -6.80
N ARG A 73 3.07 -1.24 -7.17
CA ARG A 73 2.28 -0.59 -8.23
C ARG A 73 1.15 0.21 -7.62
N VAL A 74 0.87 1.37 -8.20
CA VAL A 74 -0.20 2.27 -7.75
C VAL A 74 -1.05 2.67 -8.95
N ALA A 75 -2.36 2.47 -8.86
CA ALA A 75 -3.29 2.86 -9.91
C ALA A 75 -4.64 3.34 -9.35
N GLN A 76 -5.31 4.22 -10.09
CA GLN A 76 -6.73 4.49 -9.86
C GLN A 76 -7.53 3.29 -10.40
N PHE A 77 -8.00 2.43 -9.49
CA PHE A 77 -8.72 1.21 -9.83
C PHE A 77 -10.13 1.48 -10.34
N THR A 78 -10.88 2.35 -9.66
CA THR A 78 -12.19 2.85 -10.13
C THR A 78 -12.23 4.37 -9.96
N ARG A 79 -13.00 5.05 -10.83
CA ARG A 79 -13.14 6.53 -10.79
C ARG A 79 -14.43 7.00 -10.12
N ARG A 80 -15.50 6.19 -10.15
CA ARG A 80 -16.83 6.53 -9.58
C ARG A 80 -17.52 5.25 -9.05
N PRO A 81 -17.54 5.02 -7.71
CA PRO A 81 -16.81 5.76 -6.69
C PRO A 81 -15.28 5.62 -6.87
N PRO A 82 -14.47 6.58 -6.38
CA PRO A 82 -13.02 6.51 -6.51
C PRO A 82 -12.43 5.43 -5.59
N VAL A 83 -11.58 4.58 -6.16
CA VAL A 83 -10.74 3.62 -5.42
C VAL A 83 -9.33 3.65 -6.00
N THR A 84 -8.34 3.88 -5.15
CA THR A 84 -6.92 3.73 -5.49
C THR A 84 -6.45 2.36 -5.03
N ARG A 85 -5.82 1.57 -5.91
CA ARG A 85 -5.26 0.26 -5.57
C ARG A 85 -3.74 0.34 -5.54
N VAL A 86 -3.16 -0.08 -4.42
CA VAL A 86 -1.72 -0.30 -4.25
C VAL A 86 -1.49 -1.81 -4.28
N VAL A 87 -0.54 -2.28 -5.08
CA VAL A 87 -0.23 -3.71 -5.22
C VAL A 87 1.25 -3.94 -4.97
N LEU A 88 1.57 -4.80 -4.00
CA LEU A 88 2.90 -5.34 -3.81
C LEU A 88 2.99 -6.61 -4.64
N ASP A 89 3.87 -6.62 -5.66
CA ASP A 89 4.25 -7.84 -6.37
C ASP A 89 5.27 -8.59 -5.52
N LEU A 90 4.91 -9.79 -5.06
CA LEU A 90 5.69 -10.56 -4.10
C LEU A 90 6.52 -11.63 -4.83
N HIS A 91 7.73 -11.90 -4.34
CA HIS A 91 8.56 -12.97 -4.89
C HIS A 91 8.07 -14.37 -4.52
N ARG A 92 7.35 -14.51 -3.39
CA ARG A 92 6.84 -15.79 -2.88
C ARG A 92 5.42 -15.65 -2.35
N GLY A 93 4.64 -16.74 -2.46
CA GLY A 93 3.23 -16.78 -2.03
C GLY A 93 3.00 -17.00 -0.53
N ASP A 94 4.05 -17.33 0.22
CA ASP A 94 3.99 -17.57 1.67
C ASP A 94 4.19 -16.30 2.51
N LEU A 95 4.52 -15.18 1.88
CA LEU A 95 4.70 -13.91 2.57
C LEU A 95 3.36 -13.38 3.08
N GLU A 96 3.38 -12.85 4.31
CA GLU A 96 2.20 -12.28 4.97
C GLU A 96 2.44 -10.78 5.28
N PRO A 97 2.18 -9.88 4.31
CA PRO A 97 2.25 -8.45 4.58
C PRO A 97 1.29 -8.04 5.70
N ARG A 98 1.77 -7.22 6.63
CA ARG A 98 0.98 -6.65 7.73
C ARG A 98 0.74 -5.16 7.49
N ILE A 99 -0.47 -4.71 7.75
CA ILE A 99 -0.86 -3.30 7.63
C ILE A 99 -0.97 -2.71 9.03
N GLU A 100 -0.32 -1.58 9.25
CA GLU A 100 -0.42 -0.75 10.44
C GLU A 100 -1.01 0.61 10.06
N GLU A 101 -2.03 1.07 10.80
CA GLU A 101 -2.54 2.43 10.65
C GLU A 101 -1.58 3.41 11.31
N ILE A 102 -1.25 4.48 10.59
CA ILE A 102 -0.36 5.54 11.08
C ILE A 102 -1.03 6.89 10.85
N ALA A 103 -0.55 7.93 11.54
CA ALA A 103 -1.03 9.28 11.31
C ALA A 103 -0.82 9.68 9.83
N GLY A 104 -1.93 9.98 9.14
CA GLY A 104 -1.93 10.39 7.74
C GLY A 104 -1.62 9.27 6.74
N GLY A 105 -1.88 8.00 7.06
CA GLY A 105 -1.62 6.93 6.09
C GLY A 105 -1.64 5.50 6.62
N LEU A 106 -0.97 4.62 5.88
CA LEU A 106 -0.74 3.22 6.24
C LEU A 106 0.75 2.88 6.13
N LEU A 107 1.22 1.97 6.98
CA LEU A 107 2.50 1.29 6.82
C LEU A 107 2.23 -0.18 6.50
N ILE A 108 2.77 -0.68 5.39
CA ILE A 108 2.70 -2.09 5.01
C ILE A 108 4.09 -2.69 5.23
N ARG A 109 4.19 -3.69 6.10
CA ARG A 109 5.43 -4.40 6.39
C ARG A 109 5.41 -5.79 5.80
N VAL A 110 6.49 -6.16 5.12
CA VAL A 110 6.76 -7.53 4.67
C VAL A 110 8.07 -7.95 5.30
N VAL A 111 8.07 -9.08 6.02
CA VAL A 111 9.27 -9.63 6.66
C VAL A 111 9.49 -11.05 6.16
N ALA A 112 10.75 -11.44 6.04
CA ALA A 112 11.12 -12.83 5.85
C ALA A 112 10.64 -13.62 7.08
N ARG A 113 10.08 -14.80 6.83
CA ARG A 113 9.75 -15.75 7.89
C ARG A 113 11.00 -16.40 8.46
#